data_AF-A0A5J4KQB4-F1
#
_entry.id   AF-A0A5J4KQB4-F1
#
_cell.length_a   1.000
_cell.length_b   1.000
_cell.length_c   1.000
_cell.angle_alpha   90.00
_cell.angle_beta   90.00
_cell.angle_gamma   90.00
#
_symmetry.space_group_name_H-M   'P 1'
#
loop_
_entity.id
_entity.type
_entity.pdbx_description
1 polymer ?
#
loop_
_entity_poly.entity_id
_entity_poly.type
_entity_poly.pdbx_seq_one_letter_code
_entity_poly.pdbx_strand_id
1 'polypeptide(L)'
;MLTALQYGFSCYTCNRIAPIGSYLNLRTRVIRQLTAPATLPPDGYWARIDPSPTQSIANIARTINKALGTAYSAENFQRHKDVPDEKP
;
A
#
# COMPACT_ATOMS: atom_id res chain seq x y z
N MET A 1 -8.36 -12.79 -8.89
CA MET A 1 -7.17 -12.03 -8.45
C MET A 1 -7.47 -11.09 -7.28
N LEU A 2 -8.55 -10.28 -7.33
CA LEU A 2 -8.97 -9.43 -6.20
C LEU A 2 -9.35 -10.21 -4.92
N THR A 3 -9.93 -11.40 -5.07
CA THR A 3 -10.40 -12.25 -3.96
C THR A 3 -9.27 -12.82 -3.10
N ALA A 4 -8.16 -13.23 -3.72
CA ALA A 4 -6.98 -13.75 -3.00
C ALA A 4 -6.26 -12.64 -2.20
N LEU A 5 -6.34 -11.40 -2.68
CA LEU A 5 -5.79 -10.22 -2.02
C LEU A 5 -6.62 -9.79 -0.81
N GLN A 6 -7.95 -9.84 -0.91
CA GLN A 6 -8.83 -9.62 0.24
C GLN A 6 -8.65 -10.68 1.33
N TYR A 7 -8.29 -11.92 0.95
CA TYR A 7 -8.01 -12.98 1.89
C TYR A 7 -6.61 -12.89 2.51
N GLY A 8 -5.62 -12.41 1.74
CA GLY A 8 -4.24 -12.31 2.18
C GLY A 8 -3.89 -11.02 2.93
N PHE A 9 -4.60 -9.92 2.67
CA PHE A 9 -4.31 -8.60 3.25
C PHE A 9 -5.58 -7.85 3.63
N SER A 10 -5.50 -7.06 4.71
CA SER A 10 -6.59 -6.16 5.07
C SER A 10 -6.71 -5.04 4.02
N CYS A 11 -7.84 -5.00 3.31
CA CYS A 11 -8.14 -3.93 2.36
C CYS A 11 -8.85 -2.76 3.06
N TYR A 12 -8.40 -1.55 2.75
CA TYR A 12 -8.94 -0.29 3.24
C TYR A 12 -9.45 0.52 2.05
N THR A 13 -10.62 1.11 2.21
CA THR A 13 -11.21 2.04 1.25
C THR A 13 -10.62 3.44 1.44
N CYS A 14 -10.55 4.21 0.36
CA CYS A 14 -10.38 5.66 0.38
C CYS A 14 -11.26 6.34 1.44
N ASN A 15 -10.77 7.45 2.01
CA ASN A 15 -11.46 8.28 3.02
C ASN A 15 -11.74 7.63 4.38
N ARG A 16 -11.12 6.48 4.69
CA ARG A 16 -11.09 5.93 6.05
C ARG A 16 -9.71 6.09 6.65
N ILE A 17 -9.68 6.35 7.97
CA ILE A 17 -8.44 6.36 8.75
C ILE A 17 -7.89 4.94 8.72
N ALA A 18 -6.73 4.78 8.11
CA ALA A 18 -6.00 3.53 8.13
C ALA A 18 -4.94 3.59 9.24
N PRO A 19 -4.67 2.46 9.92
CA PRO A 19 -3.64 2.41 10.95
C PRO A 19 -2.23 2.66 10.38
N ILE A 20 -1.24 2.77 11.24
CA ILE A 20 0.17 2.81 10.84
C ILE A 20 0.54 1.60 9.96
N GLY A 21 1.34 1.78 8.91
CA GLY A 21 1.85 0.67 8.12
C GLY A 21 2.10 0.97 6.65
N SER A 22 2.45 -0.06 5.90
CA SER A 22 2.75 -0.01 4.47
C SER A 22 1.56 -0.51 3.66
N TYR A 23 1.04 0.37 2.82
CA TYR A 23 -0.13 0.17 1.99
C TYR A 23 0.25 0.14 0.53
N LEU A 24 -0.40 -0.74 -0.23
CA LEU A 24 -0.28 -0.83 -1.67
C LEU A 24 -1.62 -0.60 -2.32
N ASN A 25 -1.66 0.33 -3.26
CA ASN A 25 -2.75 0.44 -4.20
C ASN A 25 -2.50 -0.53 -5.36
N LEU A 26 -3.36 -1.54 -5.48
CA LEU A 26 -3.20 -2.58 -6.50
C LEU A 26 -3.53 -2.12 -7.91
N ARG A 27 -4.34 -1.05 -8.03
CA ARG A 27 -4.72 -0.48 -9.33
C ARG A 27 -3.56 0.33 -9.90
N THR A 28 -2.99 1.22 -9.09
CA THR A 28 -1.96 2.17 -9.53
C THR A 28 -0.53 1.67 -9.24
N ARG A 29 -0.39 0.56 -8.50
CA ARG A 29 0.89 0.03 -7.98
C ARG A 29 1.66 1.05 -7.14
N VAL A 30 0.92 1.97 -6.52
CA VAL A 30 1.48 2.99 -5.65
C VAL A 30 1.60 2.45 -4.22
N ILE A 31 2.75 2.64 -3.60
CA ILE A 31 3.00 2.32 -2.20
C ILE A 31 2.90 3.60 -1.37
N ARG A 32 2.12 3.53 -0.29
CA ARG A 32 1.97 4.58 0.71
C ARG A 32 2.34 4.03 2.06
N GLN A 33 3.28 4.66 2.75
CA GLN A 33 3.68 4.27 4.09
C GLN A 33 3.19 5.33 5.07
N LEU A 34 2.35 4.91 6.00
CA LEU A 34 1.79 5.78 7.03
C LEU A 34 2.60 5.56 8.30
N THR A 35 3.29 6.61 8.78
CA THR A 35 4.03 6.63 10.06
C THR A 35 3.13 6.92 11.26
N ALA A 36 1.91 7.39 11.01
CA ALA A 36 0.85 7.59 11.99
C ALA A 36 -0.50 7.21 11.35
N PRO A 37 -1.56 6.94 12.15
CA PRO A 37 -2.90 6.72 11.60
C PRO A 37 -3.33 7.92 10.77
N ALA A 38 -3.64 7.70 9.50
CA ALA A 38 -3.98 8.76 8.56
C ALA A 38 -4.93 8.26 7.49
N THR A 39 -5.59 9.20 6.82
CA THR A 39 -6.48 8.90 5.72
C THR A 39 -5.67 8.52 4.49
N LEU A 40 -6.03 7.40 3.87
CA LEU A 40 -5.40 6.97 2.62
C LEU A 40 -5.91 7.85 1.45
N PRO A 41 -5.06 8.08 0.43
CA PRO A 41 -5.45 8.88 -0.73
C PRO A 41 -6.74 8.36 -1.36
N PRO A 42 -7.57 9.25 -1.94
CA PRO A 42 -8.90 8.91 -2.46
C PRO A 42 -8.88 7.94 -3.65
N ASP A 43 -7.70 7.55 -4.11
CA ASP A 43 -7.46 6.81 -5.35
C ASP A 43 -7.74 5.30 -5.28
N GLY A 44 -8.84 4.89 -4.62
CA GLY A 44 -9.34 3.51 -4.67
C GLY A 44 -9.03 2.63 -3.44
N TYR A 45 -8.70 1.36 -3.68
CA TYR A 45 -8.51 0.34 -2.64
C TYR A 45 -7.05 0.13 -2.32
N TRP A 46 -6.74 0.18 -1.03
CA TRP A 46 -5.39 0.03 -0.50
C TRP A 46 -5.31 -1.23 0.35
N ALA A 47 -4.41 -2.13 -0.01
CA ALA A 47 -4.11 -3.31 0.79
C ALA A 47 -2.98 -2.99 1.77
N ARG A 48 -3.19 -3.25 3.07
CA ARG A 48 -2.12 -3.17 4.07
C ARG A 48 -1.23 -4.41 3.94
N ILE A 49 -0.02 -4.22 3.43
CA ILE A 49 0.94 -5.30 3.19
C ILE A 49 1.71 -5.63 4.46
N ASP A 50 2.04 -4.62 5.26
CA ASP A 50 2.86 -4.76 6.46
C ASP A 50 2.43 -3.72 7.52
N PRO A 51 2.40 -4.06 8.81
CA PRO A 51 2.15 -3.09 9.87
C PRO A 51 3.28 -2.07 10.06
N SER A 52 4.48 -2.32 9.53
CA SER A 52 5.63 -1.44 9.66
C SER A 52 5.54 -0.25 8.70
N PRO A 53 5.81 0.98 9.19
CA PRO A 53 5.78 2.21 8.38
C PRO A 53 7.04 2.40 7.53
N THR A 54 8.07 1.58 7.69
CA THR A 54 9.41 1.80 7.11
C THR A 54 9.91 0.61 6.28
N GLN A 55 9.00 -0.18 5.71
CA GLN A 55 9.40 -1.27 4.82
C GLN A 55 10.02 -0.79 3.51
N SER A 56 11.05 -1.50 3.07
CA SER A 56 11.63 -1.31 1.75
C SER A 56 10.68 -1.81 0.65
N ILE A 57 10.66 -1.14 -0.50
CA ILE A 57 9.84 -1.54 -1.65
C ILE A 57 10.15 -2.98 -2.08
N ALA A 58 11.42 -3.38 -2.03
CA ALA A 58 11.84 -4.75 -2.34
C ALA A 58 11.23 -5.80 -1.39
N ASN A 59 11.08 -5.49 -0.10
CA ASN A 59 10.44 -6.38 0.86
C ASN A 59 8.93 -6.45 0.59
N ILE A 60 8.29 -5.31 0.31
CA ILE A 60 6.87 -5.25 -0.07
C ILE A 60 6.63 -6.11 -1.31
N ALA A 61 7.47 -5.99 -2.34
CA ALA A 61 7.41 -6.80 -3.55
C ALA A 61 7.54 -8.31 -3.24
N ARG A 62 8.49 -8.70 -2.38
CA ARG A 62 8.64 -10.09 -1.93
C ARG A 62 7.39 -10.61 -1.22
N THR A 63 6.81 -9.82 -0.32
CA THR A 63 5.59 -10.20 0.40
C THR A 63 4.40 -10.40 -0.54
N ILE A 64 4.23 -9.51 -1.51
CA ILE A 64 3.16 -9.63 -2.52
C ILE A 64 3.38 -10.86 -3.40
N ASN A 65 4.62 -11.06 -3.88
CA ASN A 65 4.99 -12.22 -4.69
C ASN A 65 4.72 -13.53 -3.96
N LYS A 66 5.01 -13.59 -2.65
CA LYS A 66 4.71 -14.75 -1.82
C LYS A 66 3.21 -14.98 -1.65
N ALA A 67 2.43 -13.91 -1.49
CA ALA A 67 0.98 -14.01 -1.30
C ALA A 67 0.21 -14.33 -2.59
N LEU A 68 0.68 -13.83 -3.74
CA LEU A 68 -0.05 -13.90 -5.02
C LEU A 68 0.61 -14.81 -6.06
N GLY A 69 1.80 -15.35 -5.78
CA GLY A 69 2.57 -16.10 -6.77
C GLY A 69 3.05 -15.23 -7.95
N THR A 70 3.21 -13.93 -7.74
CA THR A 70 3.64 -12.98 -8.79
C THR A 70 5.16 -12.82 -8.83
N ALA A 71 5.68 -12.17 -9.87
CA ALA A 71 7.10 -11.86 -10.04
C ALA A 71 7.35 -10.34 -10.11
N TYR A 72 6.72 -9.55 -9.24
CA TYR A 72 6.93 -8.10 -9.19
C TYR A 72 8.31 -7.75 -8.63
N SER A 73 8.97 -6.79 -9.27
CA SER A 73 10.22 -6.20 -8.81
C SER A 73 9.96 -4.85 -8.12
N ALA A 74 10.96 -4.31 -7.41
CA ALA A 74 10.82 -2.99 -6.79
C ALA A 74 10.50 -1.88 -7.80
N GLU A 75 10.99 -2.02 -9.03
CA GLU A 75 10.77 -1.09 -10.15
C GLU A 75 9.32 -1.05 -10.64
N ASN A 76 8.53 -2.10 -10.35
CA ASN A 76 7.12 -2.13 -10.72
C ASN A 76 6.24 -1.25 -9.81
N PHE A 77 6.79 -0.72 -8.72
CA PHE A 77 6.05 0.05 -7.74
C PHE A 77 6.53 1.49 -7.69
N GLN A 78 5.58 2.40 -7.51
CA GLN A 78 5.86 3.82 -7.33
C GLN A 78 5.61 4.19 -5.87
N ARG A 79 6.50 4.95 -5.23
CA ARG A 79 6.15 5.56 -3.94
C ARG A 79 5.23 6.74 -4.18
N HIS A 80 4.14 6.80 -3.41
CA HIS A 80 3.32 8.00 -3.38
C HIS A 80 4.21 9.15 -2.93
N LYS A 81 4.45 10.13 -3.80
CA LYS A 81 5.10 11.38 -3.40
C LYS A 81 4.21 11.98 -2.32
N ASP A 82 4.75 12.13 -1.11
CA ASP A 82 4.10 12.95 -0.11
C ASP A 82 4.06 14.35 -0.72
N VAL A 83 2.94 14.73 -1.32
CA VAL A 83 2.72 16.12 -1.67
C VAL A 83 2.48 16.76 -0.31
N PRO A 84 3.41 17.60 0.21
CA PRO A 84 3.11 18.33 1.42
C PRO A 84 1.84 19.11 1.15
N ASP A 85 0.84 18.91 2.00
CA ASP A 85 -0.42 19.64 2.00
C ASP A 85 -0.11 21.13 1.80
N GLU A 86 -0.39 21.64 0.60
CA GLU A 86 -0.27 23.05 0.28
C GLU A 86 -1.38 23.73 1.07
N LYS A 87 -1.02 24.16 2.28
CA LYS A 87 -1.90 24.87 3.20
C LYS A 87 -2.30 26.20 2.53
N PRO A 88 -3.58 26.59 2.54
CA PRO A 88 -4.04 27.85 1.94
C PRO A 88 -3.45 29.08 2.63
#